data_AF-R7AJE0-F1
#
_entry.id   AF-R7AJE0-F1
#
_cell.length_a   1.000
_cell.length_b   1.000
_cell.length_c   1.000
_cell.angle_alpha   90.00
_cell.angle_beta   90.00
_cell.angle_gamma   90.00
#
_symmetry.space_group_name_H-M   'P 1'
#
loop_
_entity.id
_entity.type
_entity.pdbx_description
1 polymer ?
#
loop_
_entity_poly.entity_id
_entity_poly.type
_entity_poly.pdbx_seq_one_letter_code
_entity_poly.pdbx_strand_id
1 'polypeptide(L)'
;MAKIIDITEKLNFEESPVLLIQGNEIHVNDDAVTMLSVMQLMGAEEPSVKEIMKAYEQLFPAADRMIMEQELKLKFSALMTVIQEAVQLISGEVTQGE
;
A
#
# COMPACT_ATOMS: atom_id res chain seq x y z
N MET A 1 13.01 0.71 39.33
CA MET A 1 13.76 0.06 38.24
C MET A 1 12.79 -0.11 37.07
N ALA A 2 13.11 0.40 35.88
CA ALA A 2 12.27 0.20 34.70
C ALA A 2 12.56 -1.17 34.09
N LYS A 3 11.52 -1.90 33.66
CA LYS A 3 11.66 -3.20 33.00
C LYS A 3 11.92 -2.95 31.52
N ILE A 4 13.04 -3.48 31.00
CA ILE A 4 13.37 -3.46 29.56
C ILE A 4 13.06 -4.87 29.03
N ILE A 5 12.34 -4.93 27.90
CA ILE A 5 12.00 -6.18 27.21
C ILE A 5 12.38 -5.99 25.74
N ASP A 6 13.19 -6.91 25.20
CA ASP A 6 13.50 -6.99 23.78
C ASP A 6 12.39 -7.73 23.03
N ILE A 7 11.92 -7.16 21.91
CA ILE A 7 10.87 -7.73 21.06
C ILE A 7 11.32 -7.91 19.61
N THR A 8 12.62 -7.76 19.30
CA THR A 8 13.15 -7.83 17.93
C THR A 8 12.69 -9.10 17.21
N GLU A 9 12.81 -10.25 17.86
CA GLU A 9 12.38 -11.56 17.33
C GLU A 9 10.86 -11.71 17.14
N LYS A 10 10.05 -10.76 17.61
CA LYS A 10 8.59 -10.74 17.44
C LYS A 10 8.13 -9.88 16.27
N LEU A 11 9.06 -9.13 15.66
CA LEU A 11 8.78 -8.24 14.55
C LEU A 11 9.14 -8.94 13.25
N ASN A 12 8.37 -8.67 12.19
CA ASN A 12 8.76 -9.08 10.85
C ASN A 12 9.57 -7.95 10.19
N PHE A 13 10.74 -8.29 9.67
CA PHE A 13 11.61 -7.38 8.92
C PHE A 13 11.79 -7.83 7.46
N GLU A 14 10.95 -8.76 6.99
CA GLU A 14 10.93 -9.24 5.61
C GLU A 14 10.67 -8.12 4.59
N GLU A 15 10.94 -8.43 3.32
CA GLU A 15 10.85 -7.48 2.22
C GLU A 15 9.42 -6.97 2.02
N SER A 16 9.32 -5.70 1.63
CA SER A 16 8.05 -5.02 1.41
C SER A 16 7.18 -5.77 0.39
N PRO A 17 5.85 -5.79 0.59
CA PRO A 17 4.93 -6.49 -0.28
C PRO A 17 4.97 -5.97 -1.72
N VAL A 18 4.66 -6.86 -2.69
CA VAL A 18 4.75 -6.57 -4.12
C VAL A 18 3.46 -6.97 -4.83
N LEU A 19 2.94 -6.07 -5.67
CA LEU A 19 1.88 -6.37 -6.64
C LEU A 19 2.48 -6.74 -7.99
N LEU A 20 2.03 -7.84 -8.60
CA LEU A 20 2.43 -8.22 -9.95
C LEU A 20 1.37 -7.78 -10.97
N ILE A 21 1.73 -6.83 -11.84
CA ILE A 21 0.82 -6.29 -12.86
C ILE A 21 1.44 -6.45 -14.25
N GLN A 22 0.86 -7.34 -15.06
CA GLN A 22 1.33 -7.65 -16.42
C GLN A 22 2.84 -8.01 -16.48
N GLY A 23 3.36 -8.66 -15.44
CA GLY A 23 4.76 -9.04 -15.33
C GLY A 23 5.68 -7.96 -14.74
N ASN A 24 5.14 -6.79 -14.37
CA ASN A 24 5.89 -5.76 -13.64
C ASN A 24 5.65 -5.91 -12.15
N GLU A 25 6.74 -5.88 -11.38
CA GLU A 25 6.73 -5.86 -9.92
C GLU A 25 6.55 -4.41 -9.45
N ILE A 26 5.46 -4.17 -8.71
CA ILE A 26 5.11 -2.87 -8.14
C ILE A 26 5.20 -3.02 -6.62
N HIS A 27 6.24 -2.43 -6.01
CA HIS A 27 6.44 -2.54 -4.58
C HIS A 27 5.46 -1.63 -3.83
N VAL A 28 5.01 -2.09 -2.67
CA VAL A 28 4.07 -1.40 -1.81
C VAL A 28 4.77 -1.08 -0.50
N ASN A 29 4.81 0.21 -0.15
CA ASN A 29 5.30 0.65 1.15
C ASN A 29 4.32 0.19 2.24
N ASP A 30 4.83 -0.60 3.18
CA ASP A 30 4.09 -1.21 4.28
C ASP A 30 4.43 -0.59 5.65
N ASP A 31 5.10 0.57 5.65
CA ASP A 31 5.41 1.26 6.90
C ASP A 31 4.12 1.67 7.64
N ALA A 32 4.16 1.52 8.97
CA ALA A 32 2.97 1.71 9.81
C ALA A 32 2.35 3.12 9.68
N VAL A 33 3.12 4.15 9.31
CA VAL A 33 2.62 5.53 9.16
C VAL A 33 1.83 5.68 7.86
N THR A 34 2.32 5.08 6.78
CA THR A 34 1.60 4.97 5.51
C THR A 34 0.30 4.21 5.70
N MET A 35 0.34 3.07 6.40
CA MET A 35 -0.84 2.26 6.69
C MET A 35 -1.91 2.99 7.51
N LEU A 36 -1.53 3.69 8.59
CA LEU A 36 -2.45 4.50 9.38
C LEU A 36 -3.09 5.64 8.57
N SER A 37 -2.30 6.29 7.71
CA SER A 37 -2.80 7.34 6.82
C SER A 37 -3.84 6.79 5.86
N VAL A 38 -3.57 5.62 5.27
CA VAL A 38 -4.46 4.96 4.31
C VAL A 38 -5.73 4.43 4.98
N MET A 39 -5.65 3.82 6.16
CA MET A 39 -6.82 3.40 6.95
C MET A 39 -7.75 4.57 7.29
N GLN A 40 -7.19 5.73 7.64
CA GLN A 40 -7.98 6.93 7.88
C GLN A 40 -8.75 7.38 6.63
N LEU A 41 -8.15 7.23 5.45
CA LEU A 41 -8.78 7.58 4.18
C LEU A 41 -9.87 6.59 3.76
N MET A 42 -9.68 5.30 4.04
CA MET A 42 -10.71 4.28 3.77
C MET A 42 -11.90 4.34 4.73
N GLY A 43 -11.72 4.90 5.93
CA GLY A 43 -12.81 5.15 6.87
C GLY A 43 -13.68 6.38 6.53
N ALA A 44 -13.29 7.18 5.55
CA ALA A 44 -14.09 8.30 5.06
C ALA A 44 -15.16 7.79 4.07
N GLU A 45 -16.40 8.28 4.16
CA GLU A 45 -17.51 7.86 3.27
C GLU A 45 -17.16 8.03 1.79
N GLU A 46 -16.45 9.11 1.42
CA GLU A 46 -15.86 9.31 0.10
C GLU A 46 -14.54 10.11 0.22
N PRO A 47 -13.36 9.49 0.03
CA PRO A 47 -12.10 10.21 0.06
C PRO A 47 -11.99 11.15 -1.16
N SER A 48 -11.52 12.37 -0.94
CA SER A 48 -11.30 13.34 -2.01
C SER A 48 -10.17 12.91 -2.94
N VAL A 49 -10.18 13.40 -4.19
CA VAL A 49 -9.12 13.10 -5.18
C VAL A 49 -7.73 13.45 -4.64
N LYS A 50 -7.60 14.53 -3.86
CA LYS A 50 -6.33 14.92 -3.25
C LYS A 50 -5.83 13.89 -2.23
N GLU A 51 -6.75 13.31 -1.47
CA GLU A 51 -6.44 12.28 -0.50
C GLU A 51 -6.05 10.96 -1.19
N ILE A 52 -6.77 10.58 -2.25
CA ILE A 52 -6.42 9.41 -3.07
C ILE A 52 -5.02 9.57 -3.67
N MET A 53 -4.69 10.75 -4.22
CA MET A 53 -3.36 11.01 -4.76
C MET A 53 -2.29 10.93 -3.68
N LYS A 54 -2.55 11.48 -2.49
CA LYS A 54 -1.61 11.38 -1.37
C LYS A 54 -1.38 9.91 -0.97
N ALA A 55 -2.44 9.10 -0.88
CA ALA A 55 -2.32 7.67 -0.61
C ALA A 55 -1.48 6.96 -1.67
N TYR A 56 -1.72 7.25 -2.96
CA TYR A 56 -0.94 6.72 -4.07
C TYR A 56 0.56 7.07 -3.95
N GLU A 57 0.90 8.31 -3.61
CA GLU A 57 2.29 8.73 -3.42
C GLU A 57 2.97 8.08 -2.22
N GLN A 58 2.21 7.78 -1.17
CA GLN A 58 2.71 7.12 0.04
C GLN A 58 2.85 5.61 -0.14
N LEU A 59 1.89 4.95 -0.79
CA LEU A 59 1.89 3.51 -1.02
C LEU A 59 2.95 3.08 -2.02
N PHE A 60 3.20 3.87 -3.06
CA PHE A 60 4.05 3.45 -4.17
C PHE A 60 5.32 4.31 -4.29
N PRO A 61 6.51 3.69 -4.27
CA PRO A 61 7.76 4.36 -4.57
C PRO A 61 7.72 5.09 -5.93
N ALA A 62 8.50 6.15 -6.07
CA ALA A 62 8.52 6.95 -7.30
C ALA A 62 8.88 6.11 -8.55
N ALA A 63 9.77 5.12 -8.41
CA ALA A 63 10.14 4.22 -9.50
C ALA A 63 8.93 3.41 -10.01
N ASP A 64 8.16 2.81 -9.10
CA ASP A 64 7.02 1.98 -9.46
C ASP A 64 5.85 2.80 -10.00
N ARG A 65 5.68 4.04 -9.49
CA ARG A 65 4.74 5.01 -10.06
C ARG A 65 5.05 5.32 -11.52
N MET A 66 6.33 5.47 -11.88
CA MET A 66 6.73 5.68 -13.27
C MET A 66 6.35 4.48 -14.16
N ILE A 67 6.48 3.25 -13.68
CA ILE A 67 6.05 2.04 -14.42
C ILE A 67 4.54 2.09 -14.65
N MET A 68 3.75 2.38 -13.60
CA MET A 68 2.29 2.50 -13.69
C MET A 68 1.83 3.59 -14.67
N GLU A 69 2.51 4.74 -14.67
CA GLU A 69 2.16 5.90 -15.49
C GLU A 69 2.63 5.78 -16.94
N GLN A 70 3.85 5.28 -17.17
CA GLN A 70 4.50 5.34 -18.49
C GLN A 70 4.40 4.02 -19.26
N GLU A 71 4.48 2.88 -18.57
CA GLU A 71 4.47 1.56 -19.20
C GLU A 71 3.05 0.98 -19.22
N LEU A 72 2.43 0.86 -18.05
CA LEU A 72 1.09 0.31 -17.92
C LEU A 72 0.00 1.28 -18.38
N LYS A 73 0.24 2.59 -18.26
CA LYS A 73 -0.69 3.68 -18.60
C LYS A 73 -2.08 3.44 -18.03
N LEU A 74 -2.14 3.11 -16.73
CA LEU A 74 -3.37 2.75 -16.06
C LEU A 74 -4.40 3.89 -16.17
N LYS A 75 -5.63 3.53 -16.55
CA LYS A 75 -6.77 4.44 -16.45
C LYS A 75 -7.10 4.66 -14.97
N PHE A 76 -7.75 5.78 -14.65
CA PHE A 76 -8.13 6.13 -13.27
C PHE A 76 -8.85 4.98 -12.53
N SER A 77 -9.80 4.30 -13.17
CA SER A 77 -10.51 3.18 -12.56
C SER A 77 -9.59 2.00 -12.22
N ALA A 78 -8.61 1.71 -13.08
CA ALA A 78 -7.63 0.65 -12.82
C ALA A 78 -6.64 1.07 -11.73
N LEU A 79 -6.24 2.34 -11.70
CA LEU A 79 -5.40 2.88 -10.63
C LEU A 79 -6.09 2.78 -9.26
N MET A 80 -7.39 3.07 -9.18
CA MET A 80 -8.17 2.87 -7.95
C MET A 80 -8.13 1.40 -7.50
N THR A 81 -8.28 0.44 -8.42
CA THR A 81 -8.15 -0.98 -8.09
C THR A 81 -6.76 -1.30 -7.56
N VAL A 82 -5.68 -0.82 -8.19
CA VAL A 82 -4.31 -1.04 -7.71
C VAL A 82 -4.09 -0.49 -6.31
N ILE A 83 -4.61 0.71 -6.02
CA ILE A 83 -4.55 1.30 -4.69
C ILE A 83 -5.29 0.40 -3.68
N GLN A 84 -6.52 -0.03 -4.00
CA GLN A 84 -7.32 -0.90 -3.12
C GLN A 84 -6.62 -2.24 -2.82
N GLU A 85 -6.08 -2.90 -3.85
CA GLU A 85 -5.34 -4.15 -3.69
C GLU A 85 -4.07 -3.96 -2.85
N ALA A 86 -3.34 -2.85 -3.04
CA ALA A 86 -2.20 -2.51 -2.21
C ALA A 86 -2.60 -2.32 -0.74
N VAL A 87 -3.73 -1.67 -0.45
CA VAL A 87 -4.20 -1.53 0.93
C VAL A 87 -4.55 -2.87 1.55
N GLN A 88 -5.28 -3.72 0.83
CA GLN A 88 -5.62 -5.07 1.32
C GLN A 88 -4.37 -5.91 1.60
N LEU A 89 -3.38 -5.80 0.71
CA LEU A 89 -2.12 -6.52 0.84
C LEU A 89 -1.36 -6.13 2.12
N ILE A 90 -1.28 -4.83 2.43
CA ILE A 90 -0.59 -4.36 3.65
C ILE A 90 -1.46 -4.49 4.90
N SER A 91 -2.80 -4.45 4.79
CA SER A 91 -3.72 -4.63 5.92
C SER A 91 -3.77 -6.06 6.46
N GLY A 92 -3.25 -7.02 5.69
CA GLY A 92 -3.38 -8.44 6.02
C GLY A 92 -4.84 -8.91 5.92
N GLU A 93 -5.77 -8.06 5.46
CA GLU A 93 -7.10 -8.46 5.03
C GLU A 93 -6.97 -9.03 3.62
N VAL A 94 -6.45 -10.26 3.54
CA VAL A 94 -6.67 -11.10 2.37
C VAL A 94 -8.17 -11.31 2.31
N THR A 95 -8.85 -10.64 1.39
CA THR A 95 -10.17 -11.10 0.99
C THR A 95 -9.97 -12.51 0.47
N GLN A 96 -10.38 -13.50 1.28
CA GLN A 96 -10.59 -14.87 0.82
C GLN A 96 -11.61 -14.76 -0.33
N GLY A 97 -11.10 -14.74 -1.55
CA GLY A 97 -11.91 -15.00 -2.73
C GLY A 97 -12.37 -16.46 -2.64
N GLU A 98 -13.64 -16.65 -2.31
CA GLU A 98 -14.45 -17.77 -2.79
C GLU A 98 -15.28 -17.31 -3.99
#